data_AF-A0A9W7HVS0-F1
#
_entry.id   AF-A0A9W7HVS0-F1
#
_cell.length_a   1.000
_cell.length_b   1.000
_cell.length_c   1.000
_cell.angle_alpha   90.00
_cell.angle_beta   90.00
_cell.angle_gamma   90.00
#
_symmetry.space_group_name_H-M   'P 1'
#
loop_
_entity.id
_entity.type
_entity.pdbx_description
1 polymer ?
#
loop_
_entity_poly.entity_id
_entity_poly.type
_entity_poly.pdbx_seq_one_letter_code
_entity_poly.pdbx_strand_id
1 'polypeptide(L)'
;MMHMTFYWSRQVTLLFTSWRTDSWPSYALTLLACVLASAFYQYLDHLRYRVRRGGNTAEGTAGEPFLLRPKGAGTCSKWSAGKIVEGVLFGSSAALGYLLMLAVMSFNGGVFLAVVLGLTAGYLVFRSEDDDEVSGVNSTCACA
;
A
#
# COMPACT_ATOMS: atom_id res chain seq x y z
N MET A 1 0.26 33.78 10.38
CA MET A 1 -0.17 32.97 11.54
C MET A 1 -0.61 31.62 10.99
N MET A 2 -0.02 30.51 11.46
CA MET A 2 -0.27 29.18 10.88
C MET A 2 -1.62 28.65 11.39
N HIS A 3 -2.64 28.75 10.56
CA HIS A 3 -3.97 28.24 10.86
C HIS A 3 -3.92 26.70 10.75
N MET A 4 -3.96 26.00 11.89
CA MET A 4 -3.98 24.54 11.98
C MET A 4 -5.40 23.99 11.71
N THR A 5 -6.04 24.49 10.66
CA THR A 5 -7.33 23.96 10.21
C THR A 5 -7.27 23.71 8.72
N PHE A 6 -8.19 22.86 8.25
CA PHE A 6 -8.35 22.65 6.83
C PHE A 6 -8.58 23.99 6.11
N TYR A 7 -7.86 24.17 5.01
CA TYR A 7 -8.06 25.27 4.08
C TYR A 7 -8.28 24.75 2.67
N TRP A 8 -9.05 25.52 1.89
CA TRP A 8 -9.32 25.24 0.48
C TRP A 8 -8.55 26.26 -0.37
N SER A 9 -7.31 25.91 -0.74
CA SER A 9 -6.48 26.74 -1.62
C SER A 9 -5.81 25.89 -2.70
N ARG A 10 -5.58 26.51 -3.86
CA ARG A 10 -4.86 25.92 -5.00
C ARG A 10 -3.35 26.08 -4.89
N GLN A 11 -2.91 27.05 -4.08
CA GLN A 11 -1.49 27.32 -3.84
C GLN A 11 -0.99 26.41 -2.74
N VAL A 12 -0.40 25.28 -3.14
CA VAL A 12 0.13 24.27 -2.23
C VAL A 12 1.58 23.99 -2.63
N THR A 13 2.44 23.90 -1.62
CA THR A 13 3.80 23.38 -1.76
C THR A 13 3.85 22.01 -1.08
N LEU A 14 3.96 20.95 -1.88
CA LEU A 14 3.90 19.57 -1.40
C LEU A 14 5.31 18.95 -1.38
N LEU A 15 5.76 18.50 -0.19
CA LEU A 15 7.00 17.76 0.09
C LEU A 15 8.33 18.48 -0.22
N PHE A 16 8.44 19.09 -1.40
CA PHE A 16 9.62 19.82 -1.86
C PHE A 16 9.23 21.26 -2.21
N THR A 17 10.12 22.20 -1.91
CA THR A 17 9.97 23.61 -2.29
C THR A 17 9.82 23.81 -3.80
N SER A 18 10.27 22.85 -4.61
CA SER A 18 10.14 22.85 -6.07
C SER A 18 8.75 22.45 -6.58
N TRP A 19 7.92 21.76 -5.78
CA TRP A 19 6.59 21.31 -6.21
C TRP A 19 5.53 22.31 -5.73
N ARG A 20 5.42 23.42 -6.47
CA ARG A 20 4.47 24.50 -6.19
C ARG A 20 3.37 24.53 -7.25
N THR A 21 2.12 24.54 -6.82
CA THR A 21 0.97 24.66 -7.72
C THR A 21 0.45 26.08 -7.74
N ASP A 22 0.69 26.83 -8.82
CA ASP A 22 0.18 28.20 -8.95
C ASP A 22 -1.01 28.29 -9.93
N SER A 23 -1.28 27.22 -10.69
CA SER A 23 -2.35 27.16 -11.71
C SER A 23 -3.33 25.99 -11.49
N TRP A 24 -4.56 26.12 -12.02
CA TRP A 24 -5.57 25.04 -12.00
C TRP A 24 -5.07 23.68 -12.51
N PRO A 25 -4.42 23.57 -13.68
CA PRO A 25 -3.94 22.27 -14.16
C PRO A 25 -2.84 21.71 -13.27
N SER A 26 -1.92 22.54 -12.75
CA SER A 26 -0.87 22.08 -11.82
C SER A 26 -1.46 21.51 -10.52
N TYR A 27 -2.53 22.14 -10.02
CA TYR A 27 -3.25 21.67 -8.85
C TYR A 27 -3.98 20.35 -9.12
N ALA A 28 -4.70 20.23 -10.23
CA ALA A 28 -5.37 19.00 -10.62
C ALA A 28 -4.39 17.83 -10.82
N LEU A 29 -3.24 18.07 -11.47
CA LEU A 29 -2.17 17.07 -11.62
C LEU A 29 -1.62 16.62 -10.26
N THR A 30 -1.49 17.54 -9.32
CA THR A 30 -1.03 17.22 -7.97
C THR A 30 -2.05 16.39 -7.20
N LEU A 31 -3.35 16.72 -7.31
CA LEU A 31 -4.41 15.88 -6.73
C LEU A 31 -4.42 14.48 -7.35
N LEU A 32 -4.29 14.38 -8.67
CA LEU A 32 -4.20 13.10 -9.37
C LEU A 32 -2.97 12.32 -8.92
N ALA A 33 -1.82 12.97 -8.76
CA ALA A 33 -0.61 12.34 -8.22
C ALA A 33 -0.81 11.85 -6.78
N CYS A 34 -1.53 12.59 -5.92
CA CYS A 34 -1.87 12.15 -4.57
C CYS A 34 -2.77 10.90 -4.56
N VAL A 35 -3.80 10.86 -5.43
CA VAL A 35 -4.67 9.68 -5.61
C VAL A 35 -3.85 8.48 -6.07
N LEU A 36 -3.01 8.66 -7.09
CA LEU A 36 -2.17 7.58 -7.60
C LEU A 36 -1.15 7.10 -6.57
N ALA A 37 -0.52 8.01 -5.83
CA ALA A 37 0.46 7.67 -4.80
C ALA A 37 -0.18 6.88 -3.64
N SER A 38 -1.40 7.24 -3.22
CA SER A 38 -2.09 6.51 -2.16
C SER A 38 -2.66 5.17 -2.63
N ALA A 39 -3.16 5.07 -3.86
CA ALA A 39 -3.53 3.78 -4.47
C ALA A 39 -2.30 2.87 -4.62
N PHE A 40 -1.16 3.42 -5.04
CA PHE A 40 0.10 2.68 -5.15
C PHE A 40 0.67 2.25 -3.79
N TYR A 41 0.49 3.05 -2.74
CA TYR A 41 0.81 2.64 -1.38
C TYR A 41 0.04 1.37 -0.99
N GLN A 42 -1.27 1.34 -1.27
CA GLN A 42 -2.10 0.17 -0.99
C GLN A 42 -1.68 -1.05 -1.84
N TYR A 43 -1.28 -0.83 -3.09
CA TYR A 43 -0.74 -1.88 -3.96
C TYR A 43 0.52 -2.53 -3.37
N LEU A 44 1.46 -1.72 -2.89
CA LEU A 44 2.69 -2.24 -2.30
C LEU A 44 2.41 -3.01 -0.99
N ASP A 45 1.47 -2.54 -0.17
CA ASP A 45 1.05 -3.28 1.01
C ASP A 45 0.37 -4.60 0.66
N HIS A 46 -0.43 -4.63 -0.41
CA HIS A 46 -1.00 -5.87 -0.93
C HIS A 46 0.08 -6.83 -1.44
N LEU A 47 1.06 -6.35 -2.21
CA LEU A 47 2.19 -7.17 -2.66
C LEU A 47 3.00 -7.72 -1.48
N ARG A 48 3.27 -6.91 -0.45
CA ARG A 48 3.93 -7.38 0.78
C ARG A 48 3.14 -8.48 1.46
N TYR A 49 1.82 -8.30 1.57
CA TYR A 49 0.94 -9.30 2.15
C TYR A 49 0.99 -10.61 1.35
N ARG A 50 0.92 -10.55 0.02
CA ARG A 50 1.07 -11.72 -0.87
C ARG A 50 2.44 -12.39 -0.76
N VAL A 51 3.54 -11.63 -0.73
CA VAL A 51 4.90 -12.19 -0.57
C VAL A 51 5.04 -12.91 0.77
N ARG A 52 4.52 -12.31 1.86
CA ARG A 52 4.50 -12.94 3.20
C ARG A 52 3.64 -14.21 3.21
N ARG A 53 2.48 -14.21 2.55
CA ARG A 53 1.56 -15.35 2.49
C ARG A 53 2.09 -16.48 1.58
N GLY A 54 2.65 -16.15 0.43
CA GLY A 54 3.25 -17.11 -0.50
C GLY A 54 4.50 -17.80 0.07
N GLY A 55 5.25 -17.13 0.96
CA GLY A 55 6.32 -17.76 1.73
C GLY A 55 5.84 -18.73 2.81
N ASN A 56 4.56 -18.65 3.21
CA ASN A 56 3.94 -19.45 4.27
C ASN A 56 2.90 -20.46 3.74
N THR A 57 2.82 -20.72 2.42
CA THR A 57 1.97 -21.79 1.87
C THR A 57 2.65 -23.16 2.03
N ALA A 58 2.89 -23.53 3.29
CA ALA A 58 3.05 -24.89 3.76
C ALA A 58 2.29 -24.95 5.09
N GLU A 59 1.17 -25.67 5.06
CA GLU A 59 0.23 -25.95 6.16
C GLU A 59 -0.69 -24.80 6.60
N GLY A 60 -1.93 -24.88 6.13
CA GLY A 60 -3.05 -24.59 7.00
C GLY A 60 -3.08 -25.59 8.14
N THR A 61 -3.12 -25.12 9.37
CA THR A 61 -3.93 -25.66 10.46
C THR A 61 -4.06 -24.54 11.50
N ALA A 62 -5.28 -24.38 11.97
CA ALA A 62 -5.70 -23.35 12.90
C ALA A 62 -4.85 -23.31 14.18
N GLY A 63 -4.61 -22.08 14.65
CA GLY A 63 -4.34 -21.67 16.03
C GLY A 63 -3.31 -22.46 16.82
N GLU A 64 -2.08 -21.92 16.92
CA GLU A 64 -1.24 -22.00 18.13
C GLU A 64 -0.18 -20.88 18.10
N PRO A 65 0.23 -20.31 19.26
CA PRO A 65 1.10 -19.15 19.36
C PRO A 65 2.55 -19.41 18.94
N PHE A 66 3.15 -18.36 18.36
CA PHE A 66 4.39 -18.25 17.58
C PHE A 66 5.72 -18.75 18.23
N LEU A 67 5.72 -19.33 19.43
CA LEU A 67 6.97 -19.55 20.19
C LEU A 67 7.58 -20.97 20.11
N LEU A 68 7.02 -21.91 19.35
CA LEU A 68 7.53 -23.30 19.32
C LEU A 68 7.61 -23.92 17.92
N ARG A 69 8.24 -23.28 16.93
CA ARG A 69 8.70 -24.01 15.72
C ARG A 69 10.23 -24.03 15.62
N PRO A 70 10.91 -25.06 16.17
CA PRO A 70 12.32 -25.25 15.95
C PRO A 70 12.59 -25.80 14.54
N LYS A 71 13.42 -25.04 13.82
CA LYS A 71 14.39 -25.40 12.78
C LYS A 71 14.36 -26.86 12.26
N GLY A 72 13.86 -27.05 11.04
CA GLY A 72 14.00 -28.27 10.22
C GLY A 72 14.74 -27.98 8.91
N ALA A 73 15.59 -28.93 8.52
CA ALA A 73 16.66 -28.83 7.53
C ALA A 73 16.22 -28.68 6.05
N GLY A 74 17.14 -28.14 5.23
CA GLY A 74 17.27 -28.54 3.83
C GLY A 74 16.97 -27.49 2.76
N THR A 75 17.85 -26.50 2.57
CA THR A 75 18.34 -26.03 1.25
C THR A 75 19.35 -24.89 1.47
N CYS A 76 20.63 -25.23 1.52
CA CYS A 76 21.69 -24.25 1.32
C CYS A 76 21.79 -23.97 -0.18
N SER A 77 21.26 -22.82 -0.62
CA SER A 77 21.49 -22.12 -1.91
C SER A 77 20.19 -21.59 -2.55
N LYS A 78 19.47 -20.69 -1.85
CA LYS A 78 18.58 -19.67 -2.46
C LYS A 78 18.11 -18.59 -1.46
N TRP A 79 18.92 -18.26 -0.46
CA TRP A 79 18.49 -17.46 0.70
C TRP A 79 18.57 -15.93 0.55
N SER A 80 18.84 -15.42 -0.66
CA SER A 80 19.16 -13.99 -0.85
C SER A 80 18.03 -13.18 -1.51
N ALA A 81 17.41 -13.69 -2.59
CA ALA A 81 16.45 -12.87 -3.34
C ALA A 81 15.15 -12.58 -2.56
N GLY A 82 14.56 -13.59 -1.90
CA GLY A 82 13.28 -13.41 -1.19
C GLY A 82 13.35 -12.42 -0.03
N LYS A 83 14.45 -12.45 0.75
CA LYS A 83 14.69 -11.52 1.86
C LYS A 83 14.97 -10.09 1.38
N ILE A 84 15.69 -9.94 0.27
CA ILE A 84 15.96 -8.62 -0.34
C ILE A 84 14.67 -8.02 -0.89
N VAL A 85 13.87 -8.82 -1.61
CA VAL A 85 12.57 -8.37 -2.15
C VAL A 85 11.65 -7.94 -1.01
N GLU A 86 11.50 -8.74 0.05
CA GLU A 86 10.71 -8.36 1.22
C GLU A 86 11.22 -7.06 1.86
N GLY A 87 12.54 -6.90 2.01
CA GLY A 87 13.16 -5.69 2.55
C GLY A 87 12.94 -4.45 1.67
N VAL A 88 13.07 -4.58 0.35
CA VAL A 88 12.83 -3.48 -0.61
C VAL A 88 11.37 -3.08 -0.61
N LEU A 89 10.45 -4.06 -0.66
CA LEU A 89 9.03 -3.77 -0.51
C LEU A 89 8.79 -3.09 0.83
N PHE A 90 9.38 -3.56 1.94
CA PHE A 90 9.27 -2.95 3.27
C PHE A 90 9.81 -1.51 3.34
N GLY A 91 10.90 -1.21 2.63
CA GLY A 91 11.40 0.15 2.50
C GLY A 91 10.44 1.05 1.73
N SER A 92 9.92 0.57 0.58
CA SER A 92 9.14 1.41 -0.33
C SER A 92 7.79 1.86 0.22
N SER A 93 6.95 0.95 0.75
CA SER A 93 5.69 1.39 1.37
C SER A 93 5.91 2.17 2.68
N ALA A 94 7.00 1.94 3.44
CA ALA A 94 7.29 2.77 4.60
C ALA A 94 7.60 4.21 4.15
N ALA A 95 8.43 4.37 3.13
CA ALA A 95 8.74 5.67 2.54
C ALA A 95 7.45 6.36 2.02
N LEU A 96 6.60 5.66 1.27
CA LEU A 96 5.35 6.23 0.77
C LEU A 96 4.35 6.58 1.88
N GLY A 97 4.24 5.75 2.92
CA GLY A 97 3.40 6.04 4.08
C GLY A 97 3.80 7.33 4.78
N TYR A 98 5.10 7.55 4.98
CA TYR A 98 5.61 8.80 5.53
C TYR A 98 5.43 10.00 4.59
N LEU A 99 5.59 9.82 3.28
CA LEU A 99 5.31 10.90 2.31
C LEU A 99 3.83 11.28 2.29
N LEU A 100 2.91 10.31 2.35
CA LEU A 100 1.47 10.57 2.44
C LEU A 100 1.09 11.24 3.76
N MET A 101 1.71 10.84 4.86
CA MET A 101 1.54 11.50 6.15
C MET A 101 1.97 12.96 6.09
N LEU A 102 3.14 13.25 5.51
CA LEU A 102 3.61 14.62 5.27
C LEU A 102 2.67 15.39 4.35
N ALA A 103 2.11 14.75 3.33
CA ALA A 103 1.15 15.37 2.43
C ALA A 103 -0.16 15.73 3.15
N VAL A 104 -0.68 14.86 4.01
CA VAL A 104 -1.90 15.12 4.81
C VAL A 104 -1.67 16.20 5.86
N MET A 105 -0.46 16.27 6.42
CA MET A 105 -0.06 17.34 7.34
C MET A 105 -0.03 18.74 6.68
N SER A 106 -0.20 18.84 5.36
CA SER A 106 -0.36 20.13 4.68
C SER A 106 -1.67 20.85 5.01
N PHE A 107 -2.62 20.18 5.68
CA PHE A 107 -3.98 20.67 6.00
C PHE A 107 -4.75 21.21 4.78
N ASN A 108 -4.34 20.86 3.56
CA ASN A 108 -5.09 21.19 2.36
C ASN A 108 -6.25 20.21 2.21
N GLY A 109 -7.47 20.73 2.14
CA GLY A 109 -8.66 19.90 2.06
C GLY A 109 -8.75 19.04 0.81
N GLY A 110 -8.30 19.55 -0.34
CA GLY A 110 -8.29 18.79 -1.60
C GLY A 110 -7.28 17.66 -1.60
N VAL A 111 -6.08 17.91 -1.09
CA VAL A 111 -5.04 16.88 -0.93
C VAL A 111 -5.50 15.79 0.03
N PHE A 112 -6.09 16.17 1.16
CA PHE A 112 -6.66 15.23 2.12
C PHE A 112 -7.73 14.34 1.46
N LEU A 113 -8.69 14.94 0.75
CA LEU A 113 -9.73 14.19 0.04
C LEU A 113 -9.14 13.26 -1.01
N ALA A 114 -8.16 13.72 -1.79
CA ALA A 114 -7.49 12.93 -2.81
C ALA A 114 -6.78 11.71 -2.21
N VAL A 115 -6.07 11.89 -1.09
CA VAL A 115 -5.40 10.78 -0.41
C VAL A 115 -6.41 9.76 0.10
N VAL A 116 -7.48 10.20 0.79
CA VAL A 116 -8.56 9.32 1.28
C VAL A 116 -9.22 8.56 0.13
N LEU A 117 -9.59 9.24 -0.95
CA LEU A 117 -10.19 8.63 -2.13
C LEU A 117 -9.27 7.59 -2.77
N GLY A 118 -7.98 7.88 -2.91
CA GLY A 118 -7.03 6.91 -3.48
C GLY A 118 -6.76 5.72 -2.57
N LEU A 119 -6.77 5.88 -1.24
CA LEU A 119 -6.70 4.76 -0.29
C LEU A 119 -7.96 3.88 -0.39
N THR A 120 -9.15 4.50 -0.42
CA THR A 120 -10.42 3.77 -0.58
C THR A 120 -10.49 3.04 -1.91
N ALA A 121 -10.17 3.71 -3.02
CA ALA A 121 -10.15 3.12 -4.34
C ALA A 121 -9.13 1.99 -4.44
N GLY A 122 -7.90 2.20 -3.94
CA GLY A 122 -6.88 1.16 -3.88
C GLY A 122 -7.36 -0.06 -3.09
N TYR A 123 -7.94 0.15 -1.91
CA TYR A 123 -8.46 -0.95 -1.09
C TYR A 123 -9.57 -1.73 -1.79
N LEU A 124 -10.48 -1.05 -2.50
CA LEU A 124 -11.56 -1.71 -3.22
C LEU A 124 -11.05 -2.53 -4.41
N VAL A 125 -10.13 -1.97 -5.21
CA VAL A 125 -9.57 -2.66 -6.39
C VAL A 125 -8.86 -3.94 -5.97
N PHE A 126 -7.98 -3.89 -4.95
CA PHE A 126 -7.23 -5.07 -4.51
C PHE A 126 -8.11 -6.11 -3.80
N ARG A 127 -9.21 -5.69 -3.17
CA ARG A 127 -10.15 -6.65 -2.58
C ARG A 127 -10.96 -7.41 -3.63
N SER A 128 -11.28 -6.77 -4.76
CA SER A 128 -11.97 -7.47 -5.87
C SER A 128 -11.13 -8.61 -6.46
N GLU A 129 -9.81 -8.45 -6.55
CA GLU A 129 -8.92 -9.51 -7.05
C GLU A 129 -8.91 -10.77 -6.16
N ASP A 130 -9.03 -10.62 -4.84
CA ASP A 130 -9.12 -11.76 -3.91
C ASP A 130 -10.46 -12.52 -4.06
N ASP A 131 -11.57 -11.81 -4.32
CA ASP A 131 -12.90 -12.42 -4.49
C ASP A 131 -13.01 -13.23 -5.81
N ASP A 132 -12.31 -12.79 -6.87
CA ASP A 132 -12.20 -13.50 -8.15
C ASP A 132 -11.35 -14.79 -8.04
N GLU A 133 -10.24 -14.76 -7.29
CA GLU A 133 -9.42 -15.95 -7.02
C GLU A 133 -10.19 -17.01 -6.21
N VAL A 134 -10.93 -16.60 -5.18
CA VAL A 134 -11.73 -17.50 -4.34
C VAL A 134 -12.89 -18.13 -5.13
N SER A 135 -13.51 -17.38 -6.03
CA SER A 135 -14.62 -17.87 -6.87
C SER A 135 -14.16 -18.91 -7.91
N GLY A 136 -12.93 -18.82 -8.41
CA GLY A 136 -12.33 -19.82 -9.29
C GLY A 136 -11.94 -21.14 -8.59
N VAL A 137 -11.55 -21.07 -7.32
CA VAL A 137 -11.22 -22.29 -6.54
C VAL A 137 -12.48 -23.06 -6.16
N ASN A 138 -13.56 -22.36 -5.80
CA ASN A 138 -14.80 -23.01 -5.33
C ASN A 138 -15.59 -23.71 -6.45
N SER A 139 -15.32 -23.39 -7.72
CA SER A 139 -15.89 -24.06 -8.89
C SER A 139 -15.16 -25.34 -9.30
N THR A 140 -13.97 -25.62 -8.72
CA THR A 140 -13.17 -26.81 -9.04
C THR A 140 -13.42 -27.99 -8.08
N CYS A 141 -14.10 -27.78 -6.95
CA CYS A 141 -14.41 -28.84 -5.97
C CYS A 141 -15.80 -29.47 -6.11
N ALA A 142 -16.58 -29.12 -7.13
CA ALA A 142 -17.88 -29.73 -7.39
C ALA A 142 -17.76 -30.84 -8.45
N CYS A 143 -17.08 -31.95 -8.13
CA CYS A 143 -17.23 -33.27 -8.77
C CYS A 143 -16.35 -34.32 -8.05
N ALA A 144 -16.90 -35.01 -7.05
CA ALA A 144 -16.56 -36.39 -6.66
C ALA A 144 -17.74 -37.01 -5.93
#